data_AF-A0A382BJQ2-F1
#
_entry.id   AF-A0A382BJQ2-F1
#
_cell.length_a   1.000
_cell.length_b   1.000
_cell.length_c   1.000
_cell.angle_alpha   90.00
_cell.angle_beta   90.00
_cell.angle_gamma   90.00
#
_symmetry.space_group_name_H-M   'P 1'
#
loop_
_entity.id
_entity.type
_entity.pdbx_description
1 polymer ?
#
loop_
_entity_poly.entity_id
_entity_poly.type
_entity_poly.pdbx_seq_one_letter_code
_entity_poly.pdbx_strand_id
1 'polypeptide(L)'
;MTKRLKLLLVIAGYIYSQGTSGIDSLSIISEDWCHDLPRAVYANLKRVNVSNKWFEVYRLDNDVFAIYEPHQWQEVISYLILGSEKA
;
A
#
# COMPACT_ATOMS: atom_id res chain seq x y z
N MET A 1 43.75 -34.14 -12.99
CA MET A 1 42.58 -33.51 -13.65
C MET A 1 41.33 -33.44 -12.77
N THR A 2 41.06 -34.45 -11.92
CA THR A 2 39.79 -34.57 -11.16
C THR A 2 39.61 -33.59 -9.99
N LYS A 3 40.68 -33.12 -9.34
CA LYS A 3 40.59 -32.18 -8.20
C LYS A 3 40.13 -30.77 -8.60
N ARG A 4 40.57 -30.27 -9.77
CA ARG A 4 40.15 -28.95 -10.28
C ARG A 4 38.71 -28.95 -10.78
N LEU A 5 38.25 -30.07 -11.34
CA LEU A 5 36.86 -30.25 -11.78
C LEU A 5 35.88 -30.33 -10.58
N LYS A 6 36.27 -31.01 -9.50
CA LYS A 6 35.49 -31.02 -8.25
C LYS A 6 35.40 -29.63 -7.61
N LEU A 7 36.49 -28.86 -7.63
CA LEU A 7 36.51 -27.49 -7.10
C LEU A 7 35.59 -26.55 -7.90
N LEU A 8 35.60 -26.65 -9.23
CA LEU A 8 34.71 -25.87 -10.10
C LEU A 8 33.23 -26.23 -9.89
N LEU A 9 32.90 -27.51 -9.70
CA LEU A 9 31.53 -27.95 -9.39
C LEU A 9 31.03 -27.42 -8.03
N VAL A 10 31.91 -27.33 -7.02
CA VAL A 10 31.56 -26.75 -5.72
C VAL A 10 31.30 -25.25 -5.85
N ILE A 11 32.13 -24.52 -6.59
CA ILE A 11 31.95 -23.07 -6.80
C ILE A 11 30.69 -22.78 -7.62
N ALA A 12 30.44 -23.55 -8.70
CA ALA A 12 29.22 -23.41 -9.50
C ALA A 12 27.95 -23.74 -8.69
N GLY A 13 28.00 -24.78 -7.85
CA GLY A 13 26.91 -25.10 -6.92
C GLY A 13 26.68 -24.02 -5.86
N TYR A 14 27.75 -23.38 -5.37
CA TYR A 14 27.64 -22.27 -4.42
C TYR A 14 27.01 -21.02 -5.07
N ILE A 15 27.41 -20.66 -6.30
CA ILE A 15 26.82 -19.55 -7.05
C ILE A 15 25.34 -19.83 -7.39
N TYR A 16 24.98 -21.08 -7.71
CA TYR A 16 23.59 -21.48 -7.98
C TYR A 16 22.73 -21.54 -6.70
N SER A 17 23.34 -21.87 -5.55
CA SER A 17 22.67 -21.88 -4.24
C SER A 17 22.39 -20.49 -3.69
N GLN A 18 23.09 -19.45 -4.16
CA GLN A 18 22.75 -18.05 -3.90
C GLN A 18 21.62 -17.60 -4.84
N GLY A 19 20.62 -18.45 -5.04
CA GLY A 19 19.31 -18.02 -5.53
C GLY A 19 18.84 -16.88 -4.63
N THR A 20 18.48 -15.76 -5.23
CA THR A 20 18.20 -14.46 -4.61
C THR A 20 17.33 -14.62 -3.36
N SER A 21 17.96 -14.77 -2.20
CA SER A 21 17.30 -14.78 -0.89
C SER A 21 16.85 -13.38 -0.46
N GLY A 22 17.08 -12.38 -1.31
CA GLY A 22 16.45 -11.08 -1.24
C GLY A 22 15.04 -11.14 -1.79
N ILE A 23 14.12 -11.80 -1.07
CA ILE A 23 12.78 -11.22 -0.95
C ILE A 23 13.00 -9.85 -0.32
N ASP A 24 13.19 -8.84 -1.17
CA ASP A 24 13.33 -7.46 -0.75
C ASP A 24 12.04 -7.12 -0.02
N SER A 25 12.10 -6.87 1.28
CA SER A 25 10.92 -6.55 2.11
C SER A 25 10.16 -5.33 1.58
N LEU A 26 10.78 -4.56 0.68
CA LEU A 26 10.22 -3.46 -0.08
C LEU A 26 9.27 -3.88 -1.23
N SER A 27 9.25 -5.17 -1.63
CA SER A 27 8.46 -5.69 -2.75
C SER A 27 7.04 -6.17 -2.39
N ILE A 28 6.58 -5.90 -1.16
CA ILE A 28 5.24 -6.36 -0.70
C ILE A 28 4.10 -5.57 -1.37
N ILE A 29 4.39 -4.37 -1.90
CA ILE A 29 3.40 -3.48 -2.49
C ILE A 29 3.66 -3.41 -4.00
N SER A 30 2.63 -3.71 -4.78
CA SER A 30 2.69 -3.60 -6.24
C SER A 30 2.93 -2.15 -6.66
N GLU A 31 3.70 -1.92 -7.72
CA GLU A 31 3.96 -0.57 -8.26
C GLU A 31 2.67 0.14 -8.69
N ASP A 32 1.65 -0.62 -9.10
CA ASP A 32 0.34 -0.15 -9.56
C ASP A 32 -0.73 -0.13 -8.47
N TRP A 33 -0.33 -0.14 -7.18
CA TRP A 33 -1.26 -0.16 -6.03
C TRP A 33 -2.38 0.88 -6.10
N CYS A 34 -2.12 2.04 -6.73
CA CYS A 34 -3.05 3.16 -6.82
C CYS A 34 -4.00 3.11 -8.02
N HIS A 35 -3.89 2.10 -8.90
CA HIS A 35 -4.62 2.02 -10.17
C HIS A 35 -6.14 2.08 -10.01
N ASP A 36 -6.66 1.48 -8.93
CA ASP A 36 -8.11 1.38 -8.69
C ASP A 36 -8.62 2.36 -7.62
N LEU A 37 -7.87 3.43 -7.33
CA LEU A 37 -8.27 4.45 -6.36
C LEU A 37 -9.09 5.59 -7.00
N PRO A 38 -10.05 6.18 -6.27
CA PRO A 38 -10.56 5.74 -4.97
C PRO A 38 -11.36 4.43 -5.09
N ARG A 39 -11.35 3.62 -4.03
CA ARG A 39 -12.04 2.31 -4.01
C ARG A 39 -13.53 2.46 -4.34
N ALA A 40 -14.09 1.47 -5.05
CA ALA A 40 -15.47 1.50 -5.54
C ALA A 40 -16.55 1.79 -4.47
N VAL A 41 -16.27 1.47 -3.20
CA VAL A 41 -17.18 1.79 -2.07
C VAL A 41 -17.49 3.28 -1.95
N TYR A 42 -16.56 4.16 -2.34
CA TYR A 42 -16.73 5.61 -2.25
C TYR A 42 -17.62 6.18 -3.37
N ALA A 43 -17.83 5.45 -4.46
CA ALA A 43 -18.53 5.95 -5.65
C ALA A 43 -19.98 6.39 -5.38
N ASN A 44 -20.63 5.78 -4.39
CA ASN A 44 -22.01 6.07 -4.01
C ASN A 44 -22.13 7.03 -2.83
N LEU A 45 -21.01 7.49 -2.27
CA LEU A 45 -21.00 8.38 -1.12
C LEU A 45 -21.01 9.85 -1.54
N LYS A 46 -21.62 10.69 -0.72
CA LYS A 46 -21.67 12.13 -0.97
C LYS A 46 -20.31 12.76 -0.67
N ARG A 47 -19.61 13.22 -1.70
CA ARG A 47 -18.36 13.97 -1.55
C ARG A 47 -18.62 15.36 -0.97
N VAL A 48 -17.82 15.76 0.02
CA VAL A 48 -17.81 17.08 0.63
C VAL A 48 -16.66 17.88 0.03
N ASN A 49 -16.95 19.10 -0.42
CA ASN A 49 -15.91 19.97 -0.96
C ASN A 49 -15.08 20.56 0.19
N VAL A 50 -13.77 20.36 0.13
CA VAL A 50 -12.80 20.90 1.10
C VAL A 50 -11.69 21.61 0.36
N SER A 51 -11.04 22.58 1.01
CA SER A 51 -9.98 23.38 0.37
C SER A 51 -8.69 22.59 0.15
N ASN A 52 -8.42 21.58 0.97
CA ASN A 52 -7.24 20.74 0.87
C ASN A 52 -7.44 19.63 -0.16
N LYS A 53 -6.50 19.52 -1.13
CA LYS A 53 -6.54 18.52 -2.20
C LYS A 53 -5.95 17.16 -1.84
N TRP A 54 -5.24 17.07 -0.71
CA TRP A 54 -4.66 15.81 -0.24
C TRP A 54 -5.73 14.82 0.23
N PHE A 55 -6.89 15.31 0.66
CA PHE A 55 -7.95 14.51 1.23
C PHE A 55 -9.18 14.47 0.33
N GLU A 56 -9.80 13.30 0.28
CA GLU A 56 -11.19 13.16 -0.15
C GLU A 56 -12.07 13.01 1.08
N VAL A 57 -13.11 13.84 1.20
CA VAL A 57 -14.02 13.77 2.34
C VAL A 57 -15.39 13.31 1.87
N TYR A 58 -15.92 12.27 2.52
CA TYR A 58 -17.20 11.66 2.20
C TYR A 58 -18.13 11.76 3.41
N ARG A 59 -19.36 12.23 3.20
CA ARG A 59 -20.40 12.21 4.23
C ARG A 59 -21.06 10.83 4.27
N LEU A 60 -21.11 10.25 5.46
CA LEU A 60 -21.80 9.02 5.78
C LEU A 60 -23.11 9.35 6.54
N ASP A 61 -23.80 8.32 7.01
CA ASP A 61 -24.97 8.47 7.88
C ASP A 61 -24.57 8.97 9.29
N ASN A 62 -25.56 9.44 10.05
CA ASN A 62 -25.42 9.81 11.46
C ASN A 62 -24.32 10.85 11.74
N ASP A 63 -24.17 11.84 10.85
CA ASP A 63 -23.20 12.93 10.97
C ASP A 63 -21.74 12.46 11.14
N VAL A 64 -21.42 11.33 10.50
CA VAL A 64 -20.07 10.81 10.35
C VAL A 64 -19.49 11.22 9.00
N PHE A 65 -18.21 11.57 8.98
CA PHE A 65 -17.46 11.88 7.78
C PHE A 65 -16.21 11.00 7.71
N ALA A 66 -15.99 10.36 6.57
CA ALA A 66 -14.75 9.67 6.26
C ALA A 66 -13.78 10.67 5.59
N ILE A 67 -12.56 10.74 6.11
CA ILE A 67 -11.46 11.54 5.59
C ILE A 67 -10.42 10.57 5.05
N TYR A 68 -10.37 10.44 3.72
CA TYR A 68 -9.58 9.46 3.00
C TYR A 68 -8.34 10.11 2.35
N GLU A 69 -7.19 9.44 2.45
CA GLU A 69 -5.93 9.84 1.82
C GLU A 69 -5.62 8.98 0.58
N PRO A 70 -6.02 9.40 -0.65
CA PRO A 70 -5.83 8.63 -1.88
C PRO A 70 -4.37 8.55 -2.36
N HIS A 71 -3.47 9.34 -1.76
CA HIS A 71 -2.08 9.50 -2.24
C HIS A 71 -1.05 8.77 -1.38
N GLN A 72 -1.49 7.95 -0.42
CA GLN A 72 -0.63 7.14 0.44
C GLN A 72 -0.95 5.66 0.26
N TRP A 73 0.07 4.83 0.11
CA TRP A 73 -0.10 3.40 -0.14
C TRP A 73 -0.78 2.65 1.02
N GLN A 74 -0.68 3.18 2.25
CA GLN A 74 -1.41 2.64 3.41
C GLN A 74 -2.92 2.87 3.34
N GLU A 75 -3.40 3.74 2.43
CA GLU A 75 -4.82 4.12 2.30
C GLU A 75 -5.46 4.51 3.65
N VAL A 76 -4.72 5.30 4.45
CA VAL A 76 -5.17 5.69 5.79
C VAL A 76 -6.51 6.41 5.70
N ILE A 77 -7.42 6.05 6.60
CA ILE A 77 -8.72 6.67 6.75
C ILE A 77 -8.93 7.12 8.19
N SER A 78 -9.33 8.37 8.35
CA SER A 78 -9.79 8.93 9.63
C SER A 78 -11.29 9.21 9.56
N TYR A 79 -11.94 9.21 10.73
CA TYR A 79 -13.37 9.53 10.83
C TYR A 79 -13.59 10.74 11.73
N LEU A 80 -14.43 11.67 11.28
CA LEU A 80 -14.98 12.72 12.10
C LEU A 80 -16.42 12.36 12.45
N ILE A 81 -16.71 12.23 13.74
CA ILE A 81 -18.05 11.97 14.27
C ILE A 81 -18.48 13.24 15.00
N LEU A 82 -19.58 13.86 14.56
CA LEU A 82 -20.08 15.07 15.20
C LEU A 82 -20.85 14.73 16.48
N GLY A 83 -20.45 15.35 17.59
CA GLY A 83 -21.23 15.38 18.82
C GLY A 83 -22.26 16.51 18.80
N SER A 84 -23.16 16.52 19.79
CA SER A 84 -24.10 17.63 20.01
C SER A 84 -23.41 18.92 20.47
N GLU A 85 -22.21 18.79 21.03
CA GLU A 85 -21.37 19.88 21.51
C GLU A 85 -20.05 19.88 20.76
N LYS A 86 -19.50 21.08 20.57
CA LYS A 86 -18.19 21.26 19.94
C LYS A 86 -17.12 21.25 21.03
N ALA A 87 -16.01 20.56 20.73
CA ALA A 87 -14.79 20.62 21.53
C ALA A 87 -14.13 22.00 21.46
#